data_AF-A0A970FBG1-F1
#
_entry.id   AF-A0A970FBG1-F1
#
_cell.length_a   1.000
_cell.length_b   1.000
_cell.length_c   1.000
_cell.angle_alpha   90.00
_cell.angle_beta   90.00
_cell.angle_gamma   90.00
#
_symmetry.space_group_name_H-M   'P 1'
#
loop_
_entity.id
_entity.type
_entity.pdbx_description
1 polymer ?
#
loop_
_entity_poly.entity_id
_entity_poly.type
_entity_poly.pdbx_seq_one_letter_code
_entity_poly.pdbx_strand_id
1 'polypeptide(L)'
;SIRYSECISVFGLAPQPLLVYLGFLLNDEANIKVYQRFREGTLKWDWKTDNVTNEFLVEDLDIKTKSNDEINVILSISAEIAYERILAKQQNKKIPTFVVRAKRQAFDAISSEADANIFIKIFRERLIEKIRMDFPNAKVINFFMATPISVPIRMGMNYQKNVDIEWRFFDQQQDVGFVEALSIKGDD
;
A
#
# COMPACT_ATOMS: atom_id res chain seq x y z
N SER A 1 22.56 17.76 4.19
CA SER A 1 21.33 18.07 3.46
C SER A 1 21.57 17.77 2.00
N ILE A 2 20.67 17.01 1.38
CA ILE A 2 20.66 16.81 -0.07
C ILE A 2 20.17 18.13 -0.67
N ARG A 3 20.86 18.66 -1.68
CA ARG A 3 20.53 19.97 -2.27
C ARG A 3 19.30 19.83 -3.18
N TYR A 4 18.54 20.91 -3.36
CA TYR A 4 17.31 20.99 -4.19
C TYR A 4 17.46 20.52 -5.65
N SER A 5 18.68 20.27 -6.13
CA SER A 5 19.00 19.76 -7.47
C SER A 5 19.34 18.26 -7.53
N GLU A 6 19.45 17.58 -6.39
CA GLU A 6 19.84 16.18 -6.31
C GLU A 6 18.62 15.27 -6.24
N CYS A 7 18.59 14.24 -7.10
CA CYS A 7 17.50 13.27 -7.17
C CYS A 7 18.00 11.91 -6.70
N ILE A 8 17.27 11.28 -5.77
CA ILE A 8 17.54 9.90 -5.35
C ILE A 8 16.67 8.97 -6.19
N SER A 9 17.29 8.04 -6.90
CA SER A 9 16.57 6.95 -7.58
C SER A 9 16.57 5.70 -6.70
N VAL A 10 15.38 5.14 -6.45
CA VAL A 10 15.18 3.99 -5.56
C VAL A 10 14.73 2.77 -6.36
N PHE A 11 15.51 1.70 -6.23
CA PHE A 11 15.28 0.39 -6.85
C PHE A 11 15.19 -0.67 -5.75
N GLY A 12 13.99 -0.91 -5.22
CA GLY A 12 13.78 -1.78 -4.08
C GLY A 12 13.36 -3.21 -4.45
N LEU A 13 13.97 -4.23 -3.85
CA LEU A 13 13.51 -5.62 -3.96
C LEU A 13 13.59 -6.30 -2.60
N ALA A 14 12.46 -6.35 -1.90
CA ALA A 14 12.32 -6.96 -0.58
C ALA A 14 10.86 -7.39 -0.37
N PRO A 15 10.56 -8.14 0.70
CA PRO A 15 9.18 -8.31 1.17
C PRO A 15 8.43 -6.99 1.26
N GLN A 16 7.14 -6.99 0.92
CA GLN A 16 6.35 -5.75 0.80
C GLN A 16 6.36 -4.90 2.09
N PRO A 17 6.22 -5.46 3.32
CA PRO A 17 6.29 -4.66 4.54
C PRO A 17 7.62 -3.91 4.70
N LEU A 18 8.76 -4.55 4.39
CA LEU A 18 10.08 -3.90 4.44
C LEU A 18 10.21 -2.77 3.42
N LEU A 19 9.60 -2.93 2.24
CA LEU A 19 9.55 -1.87 1.24
C LEU A 19 8.69 -0.69 1.70
N VAL A 20 7.59 -0.93 2.43
CA VAL A 20 6.84 0.16 3.09
C VAL A 20 7.73 0.87 4.11
N TYR A 21 8.41 0.12 4.96
CA TYR A 21 9.27 0.71 5.98
C TYR A 21 10.41 1.54 5.37
N LEU A 22 11.02 1.07 4.27
CA LEU A 22 11.97 1.87 3.49
C LEU A 22 11.34 3.19 3.03
N GLY A 23 10.13 3.14 2.46
CA GLY A 23 9.41 4.35 2.06
C GLY A 23 9.15 5.31 3.21
N PHE A 24 8.72 4.78 4.37
CA PHE A 24 8.49 5.56 5.58
C PHE A 24 9.76 6.27 6.08
N LEU A 25 10.93 5.63 5.97
CA LEU A 25 12.21 6.25 6.31
C LEU A 25 12.64 7.33 5.31
N LEU A 26 12.28 7.17 4.04
CA LEU A 26 12.61 8.12 2.98
C LEU A 26 11.78 9.40 3.08
N ASN A 27 10.51 9.30 3.51
CA ASN A 27 9.54 10.40 3.58
C ASN A 27 9.37 11.15 2.22
N ASP A 28 8.64 12.27 2.19
CA ASP A 28 8.43 13.08 0.97
C ASP A 28 9.39 14.29 0.80
N GLU A 29 10.32 14.49 1.74
CA GLU A 29 11.13 15.71 1.82
C GLU A 29 12.20 15.83 0.73
N ALA A 30 12.54 14.73 0.04
CA ALA A 30 13.57 14.69 -0.99
C ALA A 30 12.98 14.41 -2.38
N ASN A 31 13.68 14.87 -3.42
CA ASN A 31 13.35 14.57 -4.81
C ASN A 31 13.65 13.08 -5.13
N ILE A 32 12.73 12.19 -4.74
CA ILE A 32 12.90 10.74 -4.83
C ILE A 32 12.09 10.19 -6.00
N LYS A 33 12.75 9.39 -6.85
CA LYS A 33 12.12 8.61 -7.93
C LYS A 33 12.13 7.13 -7.59
N VAL A 34 10.96 6.54 -7.40
CA VAL A 34 10.80 5.10 -7.15
C VAL A 34 10.49 4.38 -8.44
N TYR A 35 11.28 3.36 -8.76
CA TYR A 35 11.13 2.55 -9.97
C TYR A 35 10.48 1.18 -9.69
N GLN A 36 9.77 0.66 -10.68
CA GLN A 36 9.20 -0.67 -10.68
C GLN A 36 10.15 -1.65 -11.38
N ARG A 37 10.27 -2.87 -10.84
CA ARG A 37 10.95 -3.97 -11.51
C ARG A 37 9.99 -4.75 -12.38
N PHE A 38 10.27 -4.83 -13.67
CA PHE A 38 9.55 -5.70 -14.60
C PHE A 38 10.23 -7.07 -14.71
N ARG A 39 9.42 -8.12 -14.89
CA ARG A 39 9.91 -9.50 -15.03
C ARG A 39 10.47 -9.79 -16.42
N GLU A 40 9.94 -9.09 -17.41
CA GLU A 40 10.25 -9.23 -18.84
C GLU A 40 10.88 -7.95 -19.39
N GLY A 41 11.55 -8.04 -20.55
CA GLY A 41 12.24 -6.92 -21.20
C GLY A 41 13.74 -6.86 -20.92
N THR A 42 14.45 -6.05 -21.73
CA THR A 42 15.90 -5.83 -21.63
C THR A 42 16.27 -4.86 -20.51
N LEU A 43 15.43 -3.85 -20.24
CA LEU A 43 15.56 -2.91 -19.12
C LEU A 43 14.53 -3.25 -18.05
N LYS A 44 14.98 -3.93 -16.99
CA LYS A 44 14.09 -4.43 -15.93
C LYS A 44 13.60 -3.36 -14.95
N TRP A 45 14.13 -2.15 -15.01
CA TRP A 45 13.87 -1.08 -14.03
C TRP A 45 13.48 0.25 -14.68
N ASP A 46 12.90 0.16 -15.88
CA ASP A 46 12.44 1.32 -16.63
C ASP A 46 10.94 1.23 -16.89
N TRP A 47 10.27 2.37 -16.93
CA TRP A 47 8.84 2.41 -17.18
C TRP A 47 8.53 1.95 -18.60
N LYS A 48 7.46 1.17 -18.76
CA LYS A 48 7.06 0.67 -20.10
C LYS A 48 6.44 1.77 -20.96
N THR A 49 5.93 2.82 -20.33
CA THR A 49 5.20 3.92 -20.95
C THR A 49 5.08 5.07 -19.95
N ASP A 50 4.77 6.27 -20.44
CA ASP A 50 4.47 7.45 -19.63
C ASP A 50 2.95 7.61 -19.36
N ASN A 51 2.13 6.82 -20.04
CA ASN A 51 0.68 6.91 -19.96
C ASN A 51 0.12 6.09 -18.78
N VAL A 52 -1.07 6.48 -18.33
CA VAL A 52 -1.88 5.64 -17.43
C VAL A 52 -2.31 4.39 -18.18
N THR A 53 -2.14 3.23 -17.58
CA THR A 53 -2.46 1.91 -18.15
C THR A 53 -3.49 1.14 -17.33
N ASN A 54 -3.81 1.60 -16.12
CA ASN A 54 -4.72 0.92 -15.22
C ASN A 54 -5.61 1.89 -14.44
N GLU A 55 -6.69 1.35 -13.88
CA GLU A 55 -7.63 2.06 -13.02
C GLU A 55 -7.67 1.38 -11.65
N PHE A 56 -7.89 2.15 -10.58
CA PHE A 56 -7.99 1.64 -9.22
C PHE A 56 -9.30 2.10 -8.58
N LEU A 57 -9.95 1.20 -7.87
CA LEU A 57 -11.24 1.43 -7.23
C LEU A 57 -11.13 1.14 -5.74
N VAL A 58 -11.84 1.94 -4.93
CA VAL A 58 -12.00 1.71 -3.49
C VAL A 58 -13.39 1.13 -3.26
N GLU A 59 -13.45 -0.02 -2.61
CA GLU A 59 -14.67 -0.77 -2.34
C GLU A 59 -14.86 -0.98 -0.83
N ASP A 60 -16.11 -0.88 -0.38
CA ASP A 60 -16.54 -1.15 0.99
C ASP A 60 -17.01 -2.61 1.06
N LEU A 61 -16.30 -3.48 1.79
CA LEU A 61 -16.64 -4.90 1.83
C LEU A 61 -17.48 -5.28 3.06
N ASP A 62 -17.10 -4.79 4.23
CA ASP A 62 -17.85 -5.00 5.47
C ASP A 62 -17.60 -3.80 6.40
N ILE A 63 -18.42 -2.75 6.31
CA ILE A 63 -18.24 -1.50 7.07
C ILE A 63 -19.34 -1.26 8.12
N LYS A 64 -20.12 -2.30 8.44
CA LYS A 64 -21.34 -2.14 9.26
C LYS A 64 -21.04 -1.78 10.72
N THR A 65 -19.84 -2.05 11.20
CA THR A 65 -19.45 -1.84 12.60
C THR A 65 -18.49 -0.65 12.74
N LYS A 66 -19.04 0.55 13.01
CA LYS A 66 -18.26 1.80 13.15
C LYS A 66 -17.50 1.97 14.48
N SER A 67 -17.63 1.03 15.41
CA SER A 67 -17.05 1.11 16.75
C SER A 67 -15.79 0.26 16.93
N ASN A 68 -15.00 0.06 15.88
CA ASN A 68 -13.77 -0.73 15.96
C ASN A 68 -12.54 0.16 16.01
N ASP A 69 -11.59 -0.19 16.86
CA ASP A 69 -10.27 0.44 16.95
C ASP A 69 -9.35 0.02 15.80
N GLU A 70 -9.73 -1.00 15.05
CA GLU A 70 -8.97 -1.54 13.93
C GLU A 70 -9.78 -1.47 12.64
N ILE A 71 -9.09 -1.22 11.53
CA ILE A 71 -9.62 -1.24 10.17
C ILE A 71 -8.74 -2.16 9.33
N ASN A 72 -9.33 -2.96 8.45
CA ASN A 72 -8.59 -3.74 7.47
C ASN A 72 -8.57 -3.02 6.11
N VAL A 73 -7.43 -3.06 5.46
CA VAL A 73 -7.27 -2.67 4.06
C VAL A 73 -6.63 -3.81 3.28
N ILE A 74 -7.31 -4.22 2.21
CA ILE A 74 -6.79 -5.17 1.23
C ILE A 74 -6.35 -4.42 -0.01
N LEU A 75 -5.11 -4.64 -0.46
CA LEU A 75 -4.59 -4.07 -1.71
C LEU A 75 -4.47 -5.18 -2.77
N SER A 76 -5.53 -5.36 -3.56
CA SER A 76 -5.60 -6.34 -4.66
C SER A 76 -5.15 -5.68 -5.97
N ILE A 77 -3.85 -5.41 -6.10
CA ILE A 77 -3.29 -4.67 -7.24
C ILE A 77 -2.64 -5.61 -8.25
N SER A 78 -1.84 -6.57 -7.79
CA SER A 78 -1.17 -7.56 -8.64
C SER A 78 -1.88 -8.90 -8.69
N ALA A 79 -2.64 -9.23 -7.66
CA ALA A 79 -3.46 -10.43 -7.57
C ALA A 79 -4.60 -10.20 -6.56
N GLU A 80 -5.60 -11.07 -6.61
CA GLU A 80 -6.71 -11.04 -5.66
C GLU A 80 -6.33 -11.63 -4.31
N ILE A 81 -6.79 -10.99 -3.23
CA ILE A 81 -6.77 -11.53 -1.88
C ILE A 81 -8.21 -11.78 -1.44
N ALA A 82 -8.58 -13.06 -1.32
CA ALA A 82 -9.90 -13.47 -0.84
C ALA A 82 -10.13 -13.02 0.62
N TYR A 83 -11.29 -12.43 0.89
CA TYR A 83 -11.65 -11.90 2.21
C TYR A 83 -11.70 -12.97 3.30
N GLU A 84 -12.09 -14.18 2.94
CA GLU A 84 -12.15 -15.33 3.84
C GLU A 84 -10.79 -15.63 4.48
N ARG A 85 -9.69 -15.35 3.77
CA ARG A 85 -8.33 -15.51 4.30
C ARG A 85 -8.03 -14.51 5.41
N ILE A 86 -8.58 -13.30 5.31
CA ILE A 86 -8.44 -12.25 6.32
C ILE A 86 -9.27 -12.60 7.55
N LEU A 87 -10.52 -13.03 7.34
CA LEU A 87 -11.39 -13.52 8.41
C LEU A 87 -10.76 -14.70 9.16
N ALA A 88 -10.24 -15.70 8.43
CA ALA A 88 -9.57 -16.84 9.04
C ALA A 88 -8.38 -16.41 9.92
N LYS A 89 -7.55 -15.49 9.43
CA LYS A 89 -6.45 -14.91 10.22
C LYS A 89 -6.94 -14.24 11.49
N GLN A 90 -8.06 -13.51 11.42
CA GLN A 90 -8.60 -12.74 12.53
C GLN A 90 -9.63 -13.52 13.35
N GLN A 91 -9.64 -14.86 13.27
CA GLN A 91 -10.54 -15.73 14.03
C GLN A 91 -12.03 -15.37 13.81
N ASN A 92 -12.38 -15.00 12.57
CA ASN A 92 -13.70 -14.55 12.14
C ASN A 92 -14.23 -13.28 12.85
N LYS A 93 -13.34 -12.47 13.43
CA LYS A 93 -13.70 -11.13 13.91
C LYS A 93 -14.11 -10.26 12.72
N LYS A 94 -15.24 -9.57 12.84
CA LYS A 94 -15.75 -8.64 11.83
C LYS A 94 -15.12 -7.26 12.03
N ILE A 95 -13.97 -7.07 11.39
CA ILE A 95 -13.25 -5.79 11.37
C ILE A 95 -13.63 -5.04 10.09
N PRO A 96 -13.91 -3.73 10.15
CA PRO A 96 -14.29 -2.95 8.99
C PRO A 96 -13.26 -3.08 7.89
N THR A 97 -13.68 -3.51 6.70
CA THR A 97 -12.75 -3.89 5.63
C THR A 97 -13.01 -3.09 4.36
N PHE A 98 -11.95 -2.45 3.88
CA PHE A 98 -11.88 -1.76 2.59
C PHE A 98 -10.96 -2.52 1.65
N VAL A 99 -11.24 -2.41 0.35
CA VAL A 99 -10.40 -2.98 -0.70
C VAL A 99 -10.00 -1.89 -1.69
N VAL A 100 -8.71 -1.79 -2.01
CA VAL A 100 -8.26 -1.09 -3.22
C VAL A 100 -7.96 -2.14 -4.28
N ARG A 101 -8.69 -2.07 -5.39
CA ARG A 101 -8.68 -3.06 -6.44
C ARG A 101 -8.21 -2.43 -7.74
N ALA A 102 -7.18 -3.01 -8.36
CA ALA A 102 -6.83 -2.65 -9.73
C ALA A 102 -7.85 -3.27 -10.70
N LYS A 103 -8.25 -2.54 -11.74
CA LYS A 103 -9.12 -3.08 -12.80
C LYS A 103 -8.47 -4.26 -13.52
N ARG A 104 -7.16 -4.19 -13.72
CA ARG A 104 -6.33 -5.30 -14.19
C ARG A 104 -5.31 -5.68 -13.12
N GLN A 105 -5.43 -6.87 -12.54
CA GLN A 105 -4.41 -7.42 -11.64
C GLN A 105 -3.37 -8.21 -12.41
N ALA A 106 -2.10 -7.82 -12.28
CA ALA A 106 -0.95 -8.50 -12.85
C ALA A 106 0.36 -8.01 -12.20
N PHE A 107 1.48 -8.69 -12.50
CA PHE A 107 2.81 -8.25 -12.03
C PHE A 107 3.19 -6.85 -12.52
N ASP A 108 2.65 -6.42 -13.65
CA ASP A 108 2.85 -5.09 -14.23
C ASP A 108 1.59 -4.22 -14.13
N ALA A 109 0.70 -4.47 -13.16
CA ALA A 109 -0.47 -3.64 -12.91
C ALA A 109 -0.14 -2.16 -12.66
N ILE A 110 1.11 -1.87 -12.27
CA ILE A 110 1.75 -0.55 -12.38
C ILE A 110 2.79 -0.66 -13.50
N SER A 111 2.55 -0.01 -14.63
CA SER A 111 3.45 -0.05 -15.80
C SER A 111 4.14 1.28 -16.09
N SER A 112 3.68 2.36 -15.46
CA SER A 112 4.21 3.72 -15.60
C SER A 112 4.30 4.44 -14.25
N GLU A 113 5.05 5.53 -14.23
CA GLU A 113 5.02 6.47 -13.11
C GLU A 113 3.62 7.10 -12.94
N ALA A 114 2.89 7.32 -14.03
CA ALA A 114 1.53 7.82 -14.00
C ALA A 114 0.57 6.86 -13.27
N ASP A 115 0.68 5.54 -13.50
CA ASP A 115 -0.08 4.54 -12.75
C ASP A 115 0.22 4.61 -11.25
N ALA A 116 1.51 4.69 -10.90
CA ALA A 116 1.93 4.76 -9.50
C ALA A 116 1.41 6.03 -8.81
N ASN A 117 1.45 7.17 -9.50
CA ASN A 117 0.94 8.44 -9.00
C ASN A 117 -0.57 8.43 -8.82
N ILE A 118 -1.32 7.87 -9.77
CA ILE A 118 -2.79 7.72 -9.66
C ILE A 118 -3.16 6.77 -8.52
N PHE A 119 -2.45 5.66 -8.37
CA PHE A 119 -2.64 4.75 -7.24
C PHE A 119 -2.45 5.51 -5.91
N ILE A 120 -1.34 6.23 -5.72
CA ILE A 120 -1.08 6.97 -4.47
C ILE A 120 -2.13 8.05 -4.23
N LYS A 121 -2.56 8.75 -5.28
CA LYS A 121 -3.65 9.72 -5.18
C LYS A 121 -4.93 9.08 -4.67
N ILE A 122 -5.35 7.96 -5.25
CA ILE A 122 -6.55 7.23 -4.84
C ILE A 122 -6.39 6.69 -3.41
N PHE A 123 -5.25 6.08 -3.11
CA PHE A 123 -4.93 5.58 -1.78
C PHE A 123 -5.07 6.67 -0.71
N ARG A 124 -4.43 7.83 -0.91
CA ARG A 124 -4.51 8.94 0.05
C ARG A 124 -5.91 9.56 0.08
N GLU A 125 -6.38 10.10 -1.04
CA GLU A 125 -7.56 10.96 -1.09
C GLU A 125 -8.89 10.20 -0.98
N ARG A 126 -8.93 8.92 -1.37
CA ARG A 126 -10.18 8.14 -1.42
C ARG A 126 -10.26 7.05 -0.37
N LEU A 127 -9.14 6.44 0.01
CA LEU A 127 -9.12 5.38 1.01
C LEU A 127 -8.77 5.93 2.41
N ILE A 128 -7.57 6.50 2.59
CA ILE A 128 -7.11 6.91 3.93
C ILE A 128 -7.99 8.03 4.49
N GLU A 129 -8.32 9.05 3.69
CA GLU A 129 -9.23 10.11 4.15
C GLU A 129 -10.64 9.60 4.45
N LYS A 130 -11.15 8.64 3.66
CA LYS A 130 -12.45 8.00 3.93
C LYS A 130 -12.43 7.24 5.26
N ILE A 131 -11.38 6.46 5.51
CA ILE A 131 -11.20 5.76 6.81
C ILE A 131 -11.18 6.77 7.95
N ARG A 132 -10.41 7.86 7.81
CA ARG A 132 -10.32 8.91 8.84
C ARG A 132 -11.67 9.55 9.13
N MET A 133 -12.48 9.83 8.10
CA MET A 133 -13.81 10.42 8.25
C MET A 133 -14.85 9.44 8.81
N ASP A 134 -14.87 8.20 8.31
CA ASP A 134 -15.88 7.20 8.68
C ASP A 134 -15.59 6.55 10.04
N PHE A 135 -14.31 6.50 10.46
CA PHE A 135 -13.81 5.84 11.66
C PHE A 135 -12.83 6.74 12.46
N PRO A 136 -13.29 7.89 13.00
CA PRO A 136 -12.43 8.86 13.68
C PRO A 136 -11.73 8.34 14.94
N ASN A 137 -12.21 7.23 15.50
CA ASN A 137 -11.66 6.61 16.70
C ASN A 137 -10.69 5.45 16.39
N ALA A 138 -10.53 5.07 15.12
CA ALA A 138 -9.62 4.00 14.73
C ALA A 138 -8.19 4.31 15.22
N LYS A 139 -7.48 3.26 15.62
CA LYS A 139 -6.12 3.30 16.15
C LYS A 139 -5.12 2.63 15.25
N VAL A 140 -5.57 1.62 14.49
CA VAL A 140 -4.71 0.83 13.59
C VAL A 140 -5.41 0.55 12.27
N ILE A 141 -4.65 0.65 11.17
CA ILE A 141 -5.02 0.08 9.87
C ILE A 141 -4.15 -1.16 9.61
N ASN A 142 -4.79 -2.32 9.49
CA ASN A 142 -4.18 -3.60 9.13
C ASN A 142 -4.16 -3.74 7.60
N PHE A 143 -2.97 -3.74 7.00
CA PHE A 143 -2.76 -3.88 5.56
C PHE A 143 -2.42 -5.31 5.15
N PHE A 144 -3.15 -5.81 4.16
CA PHE A 144 -2.94 -7.08 3.49
C PHE A 144 -2.71 -6.81 2.00
N MET A 145 -1.50 -7.08 1.50
CA MET A 145 -1.06 -6.50 0.23
C MET A 145 -0.63 -7.55 -0.79
N ALA A 146 -1.17 -7.44 -2.00
CA ALA A 146 -0.67 -8.11 -3.19
C ALA A 146 -0.37 -7.04 -4.23
N THR A 147 0.83 -6.42 -4.17
CA THR A 147 1.15 -5.24 -4.98
C THR A 147 2.48 -5.37 -5.75
N PRO A 148 2.64 -4.69 -6.90
CA PRO A 148 3.95 -4.48 -7.51
C PRO A 148 4.87 -3.68 -6.58
N ILE A 149 6.17 -3.99 -6.60
CA ILE A 149 7.16 -3.53 -5.61
C ILE A 149 7.30 -2.01 -5.46
N SER A 150 6.94 -1.20 -6.46
CA SER A 150 6.98 0.27 -6.32
C SER A 150 5.89 0.81 -5.40
N VAL A 151 4.76 0.10 -5.28
CA VAL A 151 3.59 0.53 -4.50
C VAL A 151 3.90 0.61 -3.01
N PRO A 152 4.44 -0.44 -2.35
CA PRO A 152 4.75 -0.38 -0.92
C PRO A 152 5.69 0.77 -0.56
N ILE A 153 6.73 1.01 -1.36
CA ILE A 153 7.68 2.11 -1.13
C ILE A 153 6.95 3.45 -1.17
N ARG A 154 6.17 3.69 -2.23
CA ARG A 154 5.44 4.94 -2.40
C ARG A 154 4.36 5.13 -1.33
N MET A 155 3.73 4.05 -0.85
CA MET A 155 2.82 4.12 0.30
C MET A 155 3.55 4.56 1.57
N GLY A 156 4.71 3.96 1.86
CA GLY A 156 5.53 4.35 3.00
C GLY A 156 5.93 5.81 2.95
N MET A 157 6.39 6.30 1.79
CA MET A 157 6.73 7.72 1.59
C MET A 157 5.53 8.65 1.77
N ASN A 158 4.31 8.16 1.50
CA ASN A 158 3.09 8.93 1.65
C ASN A 158 2.58 8.99 3.09
N TYR A 159 3.16 8.24 4.03
CA TYR A 159 2.74 8.24 5.43
C TYR A 159 2.99 9.60 6.10
N GLN A 160 1.97 10.16 6.75
CA GLN A 160 2.04 11.44 7.43
C GLN A 160 2.20 11.24 8.94
N LYS A 161 3.44 11.38 9.46
CA LYS A 161 3.78 11.07 10.86
C LYS A 161 2.87 11.70 11.91
N ASN A 162 2.43 12.94 11.69
CA ASN A 162 1.62 13.69 12.66
C ASN A 162 0.11 13.53 12.49
N VAL A 163 -0.34 12.76 11.50
CA VAL A 163 -1.76 12.71 11.08
C VAL A 163 -2.27 11.28 10.95
N ASP A 164 -1.44 10.38 10.42
CA ASP A 164 -1.84 8.99 10.21
C ASP A 164 -1.72 8.16 11.49
N ILE A 165 -2.73 7.32 11.71
CA ILE A 165 -2.71 6.31 12.76
C ILE A 165 -1.71 5.19 12.45
N GLU A 166 -1.52 4.23 13.35
CA GLU A 166 -0.60 3.12 13.11
C GLU A 166 -1.02 2.33 11.86
N TRP A 167 -0.06 2.04 10.99
CA TRP A 167 -0.25 1.13 9.86
C TRP A 167 0.50 -0.17 10.16
N ARG A 168 -0.25 -1.26 10.35
CA ARG A 168 0.27 -2.60 10.62
C ARG A 168 0.22 -3.43 9.35
N PHE A 169 1.31 -4.09 8.99
CA PHE A 169 1.42 -4.85 7.75
C PHE A 169 1.54 -6.35 8.01
N PHE A 170 0.80 -7.11 7.21
CA PHE A 170 0.84 -8.57 7.22
C PHE A 170 1.53 -9.07 5.96
N ASP A 171 2.37 -10.09 6.12
CA ASP A 171 2.97 -10.83 5.01
C ASP A 171 2.36 -12.21 4.90
N GLN A 172 2.21 -12.69 3.67
CA GLN A 172 1.71 -14.04 3.42
C GLN A 172 2.87 -15.04 3.49
N GLN A 173 2.82 -15.94 4.48
CA GLN A 173 3.76 -17.05 4.59
C GLN A 173 3.14 -18.34 4.04
N GLN A 174 3.98 -19.19 3.47
CA GLN A 174 3.57 -20.53 3.07
C GLN A 174 3.14 -21.31 4.33
N ASP A 175 2.04 -22.06 4.23
CA ASP A 175 1.45 -22.93 5.27
C ASP A 175 0.85 -22.25 6.51
N VAL A 176 1.29 -21.05 6.88
CA VAL A 176 0.80 -20.32 8.07
C VAL A 176 -0.31 -19.32 7.74
N GLY A 177 -0.34 -18.79 6.51
CA GLY A 177 -1.24 -17.69 6.16
C GLY A 177 -0.60 -16.32 6.44
N PHE A 178 -1.44 -15.33 6.70
CA PHE A 178 -0.97 -13.98 7.01
C PHE A 178 -0.33 -13.90 8.40
N VAL A 179 0.87 -13.34 8.48
CA VAL A 179 1.59 -13.12 9.74
C VAL A 179 1.90 -11.63 9.83
N GLU A 180 1.70 -11.06 11.02
CA GLU A 180 2.10 -9.67 11.27
C GLU A 180 3.61 -9.56 11.11
N ALA A 181 4.06 -8.63 10.27
CA ALA A 181 5.47 -8.49 9.93
C ALA A 181 6.10 -7.28 10.62
N LEU A 182 5.50 -6.10 10.46
CA LEU A 182 5.91 -4.86 11.13
C LEU A 182 4.75 -3.86 11.16
N SER A 183 4.87 -2.84 11.99
CA SER A 183 4.04 -1.64 11.91
C SER A 183 4.89 -0.38 11.77
N ILE A 184 4.29 0.66 11.20
CA ILE A 184 4.83 2.02 11.23
C ILE A 184 3.85 2.91 11.97
N LYS A 185 4.41 3.82 12.77
CA LYS A 185 3.67 4.83 13.52
C LYS A 185 4.54 6.09 13.57
N GLY A 186 3.94 7.27 13.52
CA GLY A 186 4.63 8.50 13.88
C GLY A 186 5.14 8.44 15.32
N ASP A 187 6.31 9.02 15.57
CA ASP A 187 6.81 9.27 16.92
C ASP A 187 5.92 10.37 17.56
N ASP A 188 5.60 10.22 18.86
CA ASP A 188 4.97 11.29 19.66
C ASP A 188 5.95 12.46 19.90
#